data_AF-A0A2E7TG49-F1
#
_entry.id   AF-A0A2E7TG49-F1
#
_cell.length_a   1.000
_cell.length_b   1.000
_cell.length_c   1.000
_cell.angle_alpha   90.00
_cell.angle_beta   90.00
_cell.angle_gamma   90.00
#
_symmetry.space_group_name_H-M   'P 1'
#
loop_
_entity.id
_entity.type
_entity.pdbx_description
1 polymer ?
#
loop_
_entity_poly.entity_id
_entity_poly.type
_entity_poly.pdbx_seq_one_letter_code
_entity_poly.pdbx_strand_id
1 'polypeptide(L)' 'MKNLGETKLKKRRSKSDSMKDFDKLPKLLRDWLNGAALPWRPKSVVRAYNRFLRQTNDAGMALKKLEELQQQKLSIDQKI' A
#
# COMPACT_ATOMS: atom_id res chain seq x y z
N MET A 1 -24.75 22.09 9.15
CA MET A 1 -25.24 20.91 9.91
C MET A 1 -24.16 19.83 9.89
N LYS A 2 -23.65 19.40 11.05
CA LYS A 2 -22.63 18.33 11.18
C LYS A 2 -23.34 17.05 11.60
N ASN A 3 -23.70 16.20 10.64
CA ASN A 3 -24.40 14.91 10.84
C ASN A 3 -23.46 13.78 11.33
N LEU A 4 -22.53 14.09 12.22
CA LEU A 4 -21.61 13.10 12.79
C LEU A 4 -21.87 13.12 14.29
N GLY A 5 -22.69 12.18 14.77
CA GLY A 5 -23.03 12.04 16.19
C GLY A 5 -21.81 11.97 17.10
N GLU A 6 -22.02 12.13 18.41
CA GLU A 6 -20.99 12.10 19.44
C GLU A 6 -20.39 10.70 19.61
N THR A 7 -19.50 10.30 18.71
CA THR A 7 -18.71 9.09 18.88
C THR A 7 -17.49 9.37 19.74
N LYS A 8 -17.29 8.62 20.83
CA LYS A 8 -16.08 8.68 21.67
C LYS A 8 -14.80 8.15 20.98
N LEU A 9 -14.94 7.64 19.74
CA LEU A 9 -13.82 7.16 18.94
C LEU A 9 -12.95 8.32 18.46
N LYS A 10 -11.67 8.30 18.84
CA LYS A 10 -10.68 9.31 18.44
C LYS A 10 -10.52 9.27 16.93
N LYS A 11 -10.91 10.35 16.24
CA LYS A 11 -10.74 10.47 14.79
C LYS A 11 -9.26 10.42 14.45
N ARG A 12 -8.80 9.30 13.89
CA ARG A 12 -7.45 9.18 13.35
C ARG A 12 -7.42 9.88 11.99
N ARG A 13 -7.12 11.19 12.00
CA ARG A 13 -6.94 11.96 10.77
C ARG A 13 -5.72 11.38 10.04
N SER A 14 -5.95 10.65 8.94
CA SER A 14 -4.86 10.20 8.08
C SER A 14 -4.19 11.45 7.52
N LYS A 15 -2.99 11.79 8.01
CA LYS A 15 -2.21 12.97 7.56
C LYS A 15 -1.74 12.84 6.10
N SER A 16 -2.06 11.74 5.44
CA SER A 16 -1.71 11.40 4.07
C SER A 16 -2.98 11.19 3.26
N ASP A 17 -3.25 12.10 2.32
CA ASP A 17 -4.27 11.95 1.28
C ASP A 17 -3.95 10.69 0.46
N SER A 18 -4.69 9.60 0.71
CA SER A 18 -4.39 8.31 0.07
C SER A 18 -4.64 8.36 -1.43
N MET A 19 -5.62 9.15 -1.89
CA MET A 19 -5.84 9.42 -3.32
C MET A 19 -4.66 10.16 -3.95
N LYS A 20 -4.22 11.29 -3.37
CA LYS A 20 -3.06 12.03 -3.92
C LYS A 20 -1.78 11.19 -3.96
N ASP A 21 -1.58 10.32 -2.98
CA ASP A 21 -0.43 9.42 -2.97
C ASP A 21 -0.55 8.34 -4.06
N PHE A 22 -1.76 7.84 -4.33
CA PHE A 22 -2.04 6.91 -5.43
C PHE A 22 -1.87 7.59 -6.80
N ASP A 23 -2.36 8.82 -6.94
CA ASP A 23 -2.22 9.62 -8.16
C ASP A 23 -0.76 9.99 -8.48
N LYS A 24 0.14 9.91 -7.50
CA LYS A 24 1.58 10.11 -7.72
C LYS A 24 2.32 8.83 -8.09
N LEU A 25 1.67 7.67 -8.06
CA LEU A 25 2.30 6.41 -8.39
C LEU A 25 2.61 6.30 -9.90
N PRO A 26 3.77 5.73 -10.27
CA PRO A 26 4.02 5.24 -11.61
C PRO A 26 2.96 4.22 -12.03
N LYS A 27 2.63 4.18 -13.32
CA LYS A 27 1.62 3.27 -13.88
C LYS A 27 1.87 1.80 -13.50
N LEU A 28 3.13 1.37 -13.52
CA LEU A 28 3.54 0.03 -13.10
C LEU A 28 3.07 -0.33 -11.68
N LEU A 29 3.26 0.59 -10.72
CA LEU A 29 2.83 0.36 -9.34
C LEU A 29 1.32 0.43 -9.18
N ARG A 30 0.63 1.26 -9.98
CA ARG A 30 -0.84 1.29 -9.98
C ARG A 30 -1.42 -0.01 -10.53
N ASP A 31 -0.89 -0.52 -11.63
CA ASP A 31 -1.32 -1.77 -12.24
C ASP A 31 -1.13 -2.94 -11.25
N TRP A 32 0.02 -2.98 -10.55
CA TRP A 32 0.24 -3.95 -9.47
C TRP A 32 -0.77 -3.79 -8.31
N LEU A 33 -1.04 -2.56 -7.87
CA LEU A 33 -1.95 -2.29 -6.75
C LEU A 33 -3.41 -2.66 -7.08
N ASN A 34 -3.82 -2.54 -8.35
CA ASN A 34 -5.13 -2.99 -8.83
C ASN A 34 -5.28 -4.52 -8.78
N GLY A 35 -4.18 -5.28 -8.93
CA GLY A 35 -4.17 -6.74 -8.82
C GLY A 35 -3.86 -7.27 -7.42
N ALA A 36 -3.53 -6.41 -6.46
CA ALA A 36 -3.16 -6.81 -5.12
C ALA A 36 -4.36 -7.30 -4.31
N ALA A 37 -4.21 -8.43 -3.61
CA ALA A 37 -5.30 -9.04 -2.83
C ALA A 37 -5.62 -8.29 -1.52
N LEU A 38 -4.73 -7.42 -1.05
CA LEU A 38 -4.87 -6.68 0.20
C LEU A 38 -5.02 -5.17 -0.06
N PRO A 39 -5.75 -4.44 0.81
CA PRO A 39 -5.85 -2.98 0.72
C PRO A 39 -4.54 -2.31 1.20
N TRP A 40 -3.53 -2.35 0.33
CA TRP A 40 -2.24 -1.72 0.58
C TRP A 40 -2.34 -0.20 0.59
N ARG A 41 -1.61 0.44 1.52
CA ARG A 41 -1.41 1.89 1.46
C ARG A 41 -0.40 2.22 0.35
N PRO A 42 -0.70 3.14 -0.59
CA PRO A 42 0.18 3.52 -1.70
C PRO A 42 1.62 3.85 -1.27
N LYS A 43 1.76 4.63 -0.20
CA LYS A 43 3.06 4.99 0.39
C LYS A 43 3.90 3.79 0.84
N SER A 44 3.24 2.74 1.36
CA SER A 44 3.95 1.54 1.80
C SER A 44 4.50 0.75 0.61
N VAL A 45 3.72 0.67 -0.47
CA VAL A 45 4.11 0.00 -1.72
C VAL A 45 5.32 0.69 -2.33
N VAL A 46 5.28 2.02 -2.47
CA VAL A 46 6.43 2.80 -2.99
C VAL A 46 7.68 2.61 -2.16
N ARG A 47 7.55 2.64 -0.82
CA ARG A 47 8.70 2.45 0.08
C ARG A 47 9.32 1.06 -0.09
N ALA A 48 8.50 0.01 -0.17
CA ALA A 48 8.96 -1.34 -0.38
C ALA A 48 9.62 -1.50 -1.76
N TYR A 49 8.95 -1.03 -2.81
CA TYR A 49 9.47 -1.05 -4.18
C TYR A 49 10.80 -0.32 -4.31
N ASN A 50 10.93 0.91 -3.81
CA ASN A 50 12.20 1.65 -3.86
C ASN A 50 13.30 0.95 -3.06
N ARG A 51 12.97 0.29 -1.94
CA ARG A 51 13.95 -0.49 -1.18
C ARG A 51 14.49 -1.65 -2.01
N PHE A 52 13.61 -2.39 -2.69
CA PHE A 52 14.01 -3.51 -3.54
C PHE A 52 14.72 -3.06 -4.82
N LEU A 53 14.24 -1.99 -5.45
CA LEU A 53 14.88 -1.40 -6.62
C LEU A 53 16.33 -0.98 -6.32
N ARG A 54 16.59 -0.42 -5.13
CA ARG A 54 17.96 -0.09 -4.70
C ARG A 54 18.83 -1.31 -4.40
N GLN A 55 18.23 -2.46 -4.09
CA GLN A 55 18.97 -3.69 -3.81
C GLN A 55 19.25 -4.51 -5.05
N THR A 56 18.29 -4.59 -5.97
CA THR A 56 18.36 -5.47 -7.14
C THR A 56 18.68 -4.73 -8.43
N ASN A 57 18.56 -3.41 -8.42
CA ASN A 57 18.78 -2.52 -9.58
C ASN A 57 17.97 -2.90 -10.84
N ASP A 58 16.95 -3.74 -10.65
CA ASP A 58 16.08 -4.34 -11.67
C ASP A 58 14.63 -4.22 -11.18
N ALA A 59 13.79 -3.61 -12.01
CA ALA A 59 12.38 -3.39 -11.74
C ALA A 59 11.57 -4.71 -11.66
N GLY A 60 11.91 -5.73 -12.46
CA GLY A 60 11.22 -7.01 -12.47
C GLY A 60 11.46 -7.80 -11.19
N MET A 61 12.72 -7.85 -10.74
CA MET A 61 13.07 -8.47 -9.47
C MET A 61 12.47 -7.71 -8.27
N ALA A 62 12.42 -6.38 -8.34
CA ALA A 62 11.80 -5.56 -7.30
C ALA A 62 10.29 -5.85 -7.18
N LEU A 63 9.59 -6.04 -8.29
CA LEU A 63 8.17 -6.47 -8.29
C LEU A 63 7.99 -7.87 -7.71
N LYS A 64 8.86 -8.83 -8.05
CA LYS A 64 8.80 -10.18 -7.49
C LYS A 64 8.95 -10.17 -5.96
N LYS A 65 9.88 -9.37 -5.44
CA LYS A 65 10.06 -9.16 -3.99
C LYS A 65 8.86 -8.48 -3.33
N LEU A 66 8.20 -7.56 -4.04
CA LEU A 66 6.97 -6.92 -3.60
C LEU A 66 5.83 -7.94 -3.46
N GLU A 67 5.72 -8.88 -4.40
CA GLU A 67 4.72 -9.94 -4.40
C GLU A 67 4.97 -11.00 -3.32
N GLU A 68 6.22 -11.41 -3.09
CA GLU A 68 6.60 -12.26 -1.94
C GLU A 68 6.15 -11.62 -0.61
N LEU A 69 6.33 -10.30 -0.48
CA LEU A 69 5.92 -9.56 0.70
C LEU A 69 4.38 -9.52 0.85
N GLN A 70 3.64 -9.42 -0.26
CA GLN A 70 2.18 -9.57 -0.25
C GLN A 70 1.75 -10.95 0.23
N GLN A 71 2.35 -12.01 -0.29
CA GLN A 71 2.03 -13.39 0.12
C GLN A 71 2.29 -13.61 1.61
N GLN A 72 3.43 -13.12 2.14
CA GLN A 72 3.70 -13.17 3.57
C GLN A 72 2.63 -12.46 4.40
N LYS A 73 2.15 -11.29 3.95
CA LYS A 73 1.07 -10.58 4.64
C LYS A 73 -0.27 -11.29 4.54
N LEU A 74 -0.57 -11.87 3.38
CA LEU A 74 -1.79 -12.63 3.16
C LEU A 74 -1.85 -13.82 4.13
N SER A 75 -0.75 -14.56 4.29
CA SER A 75 -0.66 -15.68 5.24
C SER A 75 -0.85 -15.28 6.70
N ILE A 76 -0.52 -14.03 7.07
CA ILE A 76 -0.73 -13.51 8.43
C ILE A 76 -2.19 -13.10 8.61
N ASP A 77 -2.78 -12.42 7.62
CA ASP A 77 -4.16 -11.93 7.64
C ASP A 77 -5.18 -13.10 7.58
N GLN A 78 -4.92 -14.12 6.77
CA GLN A 78 -5.74 -15.33 6.67
C GLN A 78 -5.73 -16.21 7.94
N LYS A 79 -4.89 -15.89 8.92
CA LYS A 79 -4.74 -16.69 10.14
C LYS A 79 -5.56 -16.17 11.33
N ILE A 80 -6.54 -15.30 11.07
CA ILE A 80 -7.44 -14.71 12.07
C ILE A 80 -8.78 -15.42 12.08
#